data_AF-A0A480AV99-F1
#
_entry.id   AF-A0A480AV99-F1
#
_cell.length_a   1.000
_cell.length_b   1.000
_cell.length_c   1.000
_cell.angle_alpha   90.00
_cell.angle_beta   90.00
_cell.angle_gamma   90.00
#
_symmetry.space_group_name_H-M   'P 1'
#
loop_
_entity.id
_entity.type
_entity.pdbx_description
1 polymer ?
#
loop_
_entity_poly.entity_id
_entity_poly.type
_entity_poly.pdbx_seq_one_letter_code
_entity_poly.pdbx_strand_id
1 'polypeptide(L)'
;MFPSTLPMGEADSLPPLATHTALSSLSPSLLQDLLRFETSGPQRELLEVLAACVRHTQALALTLAVPGQPRLVISVFPTDRQVHCAQPLAEVLDGNLAALQVLEVQPARWRTPGSTEAHRIDRADHYAPLGPLLWAVALRGARDTLLPELAGQAAYRVSPGLSLGGLTVPGAMAACITRLRRHTCNLREIASWPDVGPQRAMRLLNALYLQSGLIVSRSHPAATNDNWSGY
;
A
#
# COMPACT_ATOMS: atom_id res chain seq x y z
N MET A 1 4.19 -59.91 25.49
CA MET A 1 4.11 -59.55 24.06
C MET A 1 3.36 -58.23 24.01
N PHE A 2 4.08 -57.11 24.06
CA PHE A 2 3.52 -55.76 24.06
C PHE A 2 4.07 -55.01 22.84
N PRO A 3 3.23 -54.33 22.05
CA PRO A 3 3.70 -53.61 20.88
C PRO A 3 4.36 -52.27 21.29
N SER A 4 5.53 -52.00 20.71
CA SER A 4 6.23 -50.72 20.80
C SER A 4 5.45 -49.64 20.06
N THR A 5 5.10 -48.57 20.76
CA THR A 5 4.60 -47.32 20.19
C THR A 5 5.77 -46.54 19.58
N LEU A 6 5.75 -46.37 18.26
CA LEU A 6 6.58 -45.40 17.55
C LEU A 6 6.09 -43.98 17.88
N PRO A 7 6.99 -42.99 18.09
CA PRO A 7 6.58 -41.61 18.25
C PRO A 7 6.08 -41.04 16.92
N MET A 8 4.93 -40.38 17.01
CA MET A 8 4.26 -39.65 15.95
C MET A 8 5.20 -38.57 15.40
N GLY A 9 5.66 -38.78 14.16
CA GLY A 9 6.57 -37.87 13.46
C GLY A 9 5.92 -36.51 13.19
N GLU A 10 6.75 -35.49 13.32
CA GLU A 10 6.54 -34.07 13.00
C GLU A 10 5.70 -33.87 11.74
N ALA A 11 4.41 -33.61 11.93
CA ALA A 11 3.51 -33.19 10.88
C ALA A 11 2.64 -32.05 11.39
N ASP A 12 3.24 -30.91 11.77
CA ASP A 12 2.49 -29.64 11.86
C ASP A 12 3.40 -28.40 11.95
N SER A 13 4.29 -28.24 10.98
CA SER A 13 5.09 -27.01 10.81
C SER A 13 4.68 -26.24 9.56
N LEU A 14 3.38 -26.21 9.27
CA LEU A 14 2.81 -25.23 8.33
C LEU A 14 2.15 -24.14 9.17
N PRO A 15 2.46 -22.85 8.97
CA PRO A 15 1.72 -21.79 9.61
C PRO A 15 0.23 -21.95 9.26
N PRO A 16 -0.69 -21.81 10.21
CA PRO A 16 -2.11 -21.91 9.89
C PRO A 16 -2.43 -20.89 8.80
N LEU A 17 -3.01 -21.40 7.71
CA LEU A 17 -3.57 -20.61 6.61
C LEU A 17 -4.36 -19.44 7.20
N ALA A 18 -4.10 -18.23 6.71
CA ALA A 18 -4.76 -17.01 7.13
C ALA A 18 -6.27 -17.28 7.28
N THR A 19 -6.78 -17.18 8.50
CA THR A 19 -8.13 -17.60 8.86
C THR A 19 -9.16 -16.93 7.95
N HIS A 20 -9.74 -17.69 7.02
CA HIS A 20 -10.78 -17.20 6.09
C HIS A 20 -11.93 -16.47 6.80
N THR A 21 -12.17 -16.78 8.08
CA THR A 21 -13.18 -16.17 8.96
C THR A 21 -12.95 -14.67 9.20
N ALA A 22 -11.72 -14.18 9.16
CA ALA A 22 -11.43 -12.74 9.29
C ALA A 22 -11.86 -11.96 8.03
N LEU A 23 -11.70 -12.60 6.87
CA LEU A 23 -11.96 -12.02 5.56
C LEU A 23 -13.46 -11.96 5.22
N SER A 24 -14.27 -12.90 5.72
CA SER A 24 -15.72 -12.93 5.50
C SER A 24 -16.48 -11.80 6.22
N SER A 25 -15.83 -11.10 7.16
CA SER A 25 -16.36 -9.91 7.82
C SER A 25 -16.12 -8.61 7.06
N LEU A 26 -15.33 -8.66 5.97
CA LEU A 26 -15.08 -7.53 5.07
C LEU A 26 -16.25 -7.36 4.08
N SER A 27 -16.34 -6.20 3.45
CA SER A 27 -17.31 -6.04 2.36
C SER A 27 -17.00 -7.01 1.20
N PRO A 28 -18.01 -7.52 0.48
CA PRO A 28 -17.79 -8.40 -0.67
C PRO A 28 -16.86 -7.79 -1.73
N SER A 29 -16.97 -6.48 -1.98
CA SER A 29 -16.14 -5.76 -2.95
C SER A 29 -14.66 -5.69 -2.54
N LEU A 30 -14.38 -5.44 -1.25
CA LEU A 30 -13.00 -5.44 -0.74
C LEU A 30 -12.44 -6.85 -0.73
N LEU A 31 -13.24 -7.85 -0.32
CA LEU A 31 -12.82 -9.25 -0.33
C LEU A 31 -12.40 -9.67 -1.73
N GLN A 32 -13.21 -9.38 -2.75
CA GLN A 32 -12.89 -9.69 -4.14
C GLN A 32 -11.60 -9.01 -4.62
N ASP A 33 -11.38 -7.74 -4.23
CA ASP A 33 -10.15 -7.02 -4.55
C ASP A 33 -8.92 -7.66 -3.88
N LEU A 34 -9.03 -8.07 -2.61
CA LEU A 34 -7.97 -8.75 -1.89
C LEU A 34 -7.68 -10.15 -2.44
N LEU A 35 -8.70 -10.90 -2.86
CA LEU A 35 -8.55 -12.22 -3.48
C LEU A 35 -7.85 -12.13 -4.84
N ARG A 36 -8.05 -11.04 -5.59
CA ARG A 36 -7.33 -10.80 -6.85
C ARG A 36 -5.81 -10.70 -6.64
N PHE A 37 -5.36 -10.22 -5.49
CA PHE A 37 -3.94 -10.11 -5.16
C PHE A 37 -3.32 -11.45 -4.74
N GLU A 38 -4.08 -12.34 -4.10
CA GLU A 38 -3.60 -13.69 -3.73
C GLU A 38 -3.19 -14.53 -4.93
N THR A 39 -3.74 -14.25 -6.12
CA THR A 39 -3.38 -14.97 -7.35
C THR A 39 -1.92 -14.70 -7.78
N SER A 40 -1.28 -13.65 -7.23
CA SER A 40 0.07 -13.23 -7.58
C SER A 40 1.16 -13.74 -6.61
N GLY A 41 0.79 -14.40 -5.51
CA GLY A 41 1.74 -14.98 -4.56
C GLY A 41 1.12 -15.31 -3.19
N PRO A 42 1.79 -16.14 -2.37
CA PRO A 42 1.25 -16.65 -1.10
C PRO A 42 1.15 -15.61 0.03
N GLN A 43 1.72 -14.41 -0.14
CA GLN A 43 1.74 -13.37 0.89
C GLN A 43 1.26 -12.04 0.31
N ARG A 44 0.29 -11.43 1.00
CA ARG A 44 -0.28 -10.15 0.59
C ARG A 44 0.72 -9.02 0.84
N GLU A 45 1.01 -8.25 -0.20
CA GLU A 45 1.86 -7.07 -0.09
C GLU A 45 1.12 -5.96 0.64
N LEU A 46 1.80 -5.27 1.56
CA LEU A 46 1.21 -4.17 2.32
C LEU A 46 0.65 -3.06 1.42
N LEU A 47 1.34 -2.74 0.33
CA LEU A 47 0.93 -1.68 -0.58
C LEU A 47 -0.42 -1.97 -1.26
N GLU A 48 -0.67 -3.22 -1.65
CA GLU A 48 -1.91 -3.64 -2.31
C GLU A 48 -3.11 -3.57 -1.35
N VAL A 49 -2.91 -4.05 -0.11
CA VAL A 49 -3.94 -3.99 0.94
C VAL A 49 -4.27 -2.54 1.29
N LEU A 50 -3.26 -1.67 1.39
CA LEU A 50 -3.46 -0.22 1.60
C LEU A 50 -4.16 0.43 0.40
N ALA A 51 -3.82 0.06 -0.83
CA ALA A 51 -4.48 0.58 -2.02
C ALA A 51 -5.96 0.19 -2.09
N ALA A 52 -6.29 -1.06 -1.76
CA ALA A 52 -7.67 -1.52 -1.67
C ALA A 52 -8.42 -0.81 -0.53
N CYS A 53 -7.80 -0.67 0.65
CA CYS A 53 -8.34 0.07 1.78
C CYS A 53 -8.76 1.50 1.40
N VAL A 54 -7.85 2.25 0.76
CA VAL A 54 -8.10 3.63 0.31
C VAL A 54 -9.21 3.68 -0.75
N ARG A 55 -9.19 2.77 -1.72
CA ARG A 55 -10.17 2.74 -2.83
C ARG A 55 -11.58 2.42 -2.37
N HIS A 56 -11.73 1.45 -1.48
CA HIS A 56 -13.03 1.04 -0.96
C HIS A 56 -13.46 1.86 0.26
N THR A 57 -12.63 2.81 0.71
CA THR A 57 -12.90 3.68 1.87
C THR A 57 -13.27 2.90 3.13
N GLN A 58 -12.69 1.71 3.32
CA GLN A 58 -12.99 0.84 4.45
C GLN A 58 -11.93 0.93 5.53
N ALA A 59 -12.34 1.07 6.78
CA ALA A 59 -11.41 1.05 7.91
C ALA A 59 -10.97 -0.39 8.22
N LEU A 60 -9.65 -0.64 8.18
CA LEU A 60 -9.07 -1.98 8.34
C LEU A 60 -8.06 -2.03 9.47
N ALA A 61 -8.02 -3.13 10.21
CA ALA A 61 -6.92 -3.51 11.07
C ALA A 61 -6.03 -4.53 10.33
N LEU A 62 -4.73 -4.23 10.26
CA LEU A 62 -3.73 -5.03 9.59
C LEU A 62 -2.74 -5.58 10.62
N THR A 63 -2.58 -6.90 10.63
CA THR A 63 -1.53 -7.56 11.40
C THR A 63 -0.34 -7.82 10.48
N LEU A 64 0.82 -7.27 10.82
CA LEU A 64 2.02 -7.28 10.01
C LEU A 64 3.11 -8.13 10.67
N ALA A 65 3.77 -8.98 9.88
CA ALA A 65 5.04 -9.58 10.26
C ALA A 65 6.17 -8.58 10.05
N VAL A 66 6.97 -8.41 11.09
CA VAL A 66 8.21 -7.62 11.08
C VAL A 66 9.35 -8.59 11.38
N PRO A 67 10.37 -8.73 10.51
CA PRO A 67 11.46 -9.67 10.75
C PRO A 67 12.20 -9.37 12.06
N GLY A 68 12.35 -10.39 12.91
CA GLY A 68 13.08 -10.28 14.18
C GLY A 68 12.36 -9.46 15.26
N GLN A 69 11.09 -9.12 15.07
CA GLN A 69 10.31 -8.29 15.99
C GLN A 69 8.91 -8.89 16.24
N PRO A 70 8.22 -8.48 17.33
CA PRO A 70 6.82 -8.85 17.53
C PRO A 70 5.94 -8.34 16.37
N ARG A 71 4.79 -8.98 16.19
CA ARG A 71 3.81 -8.60 15.16
C ARG A 71 3.34 -7.16 15.42
N LEU A 72 3.33 -6.36 14.37
CA LEU A 72 2.83 -4.99 14.40
C LEU A 72 1.36 -4.97 13.99
N VAL A 73 0.51 -4.32 14.78
CA VAL A 73 -0.90 -4.12 14.43
C VAL A 73 -1.15 -2.65 14.17
N ILE A 74 -1.66 -2.33 12.99
CA ILE A 74 -2.06 -0.97 12.62
C ILE A 74 -3.54 -0.95 12.21
N SER A 75 -4.26 0.13 12.55
CA SER A 75 -5.60 0.36 12.00
C SER A 75 -5.58 1.56 11.05
N VAL A 76 -6.04 1.36 9.82
CA VAL A 76 -6.05 2.37 8.77
C VAL A 76 -7.46 2.92 8.59
N PHE A 77 -7.58 4.23 8.60
CA PHE A 77 -8.83 4.97 8.44
C PHE A 77 -8.76 5.86 7.20
N PRO A 78 -9.17 5.36 6.03
CA PRO A 78 -8.92 6.04 4.75
C PRO A 78 -9.70 7.36 4.64
N THR A 79 -10.95 7.41 5.10
CA THR A 79 -11.82 8.60 5.04
C THR A 79 -11.25 9.75 5.87
N ASP A 80 -10.79 9.44 7.08
CA ASP A 80 -10.22 10.42 8.02
C ASP A 80 -8.75 10.73 7.76
N ARG A 81 -8.11 10.06 6.78
CA ARG A 81 -6.67 10.14 6.49
C ARG A 81 -5.80 9.89 7.73
N GLN A 82 -6.19 8.94 8.57
CA GLN A 82 -5.48 8.58 9.80
C GLN A 82 -5.05 7.12 9.82
N VAL A 83 -4.00 6.85 10.59
CA VAL A 83 -3.60 5.51 10.99
C VAL A 83 -3.43 5.49 12.51
N HIS A 84 -3.93 4.44 13.14
CA HIS A 84 -3.67 4.11 14.53
C HIS A 84 -2.56 3.06 14.60
N CYS A 85 -1.60 3.28 15.48
CA CYS A 85 -0.48 2.39 15.75
C CYS A 85 -0.06 2.57 17.20
N ALA A 86 0.05 1.47 17.96
CA ALA A 86 0.47 1.52 19.36
C ALA A 86 1.96 1.89 19.53
N GLN A 87 2.75 1.72 18.47
CA GLN A 87 4.15 2.15 18.41
C GLN A 87 4.26 3.48 17.67
N PRO A 88 5.27 4.33 17.96
CA PRO A 88 5.49 5.56 17.21
C PRO A 88 5.62 5.28 15.71
N LEU A 89 4.74 5.85 14.90
CA LEU A 89 4.73 5.58 13.45
C LEU A 89 6.08 5.90 12.80
N ALA A 90 6.78 6.94 13.27
CA ALA A 90 8.11 7.30 12.78
C ALA A 90 9.11 6.13 12.85
N GLU A 91 9.13 5.39 13.97
CA GLU A 91 10.02 4.23 14.15
C GLU A 91 9.67 3.10 13.18
N VAL A 92 8.37 2.87 12.94
CA VAL A 92 7.90 1.91 11.94
C VAL A 92 8.36 2.32 10.54
N LEU A 93 8.25 3.62 10.21
CA LEU A 93 8.64 4.13 8.89
C LEU A 93 10.15 4.07 8.67
N ASP A 94 10.96 4.25 9.70
CA ASP A 94 12.42 4.16 9.63
C ASP A 94 12.94 2.71 9.48
N GLY A 95 12.09 1.72 9.79
CA GLY A 95 12.36 0.31 9.58
C GLY A 95 12.38 -0.14 8.11
N ASN A 96 12.65 -1.44 7.91
CA ASN A 96 12.64 -2.04 6.57
C ASN A 96 11.21 -2.34 6.09
N LEU A 97 10.58 -1.34 5.46
CA LEU A 97 9.23 -1.47 4.90
C LEU A 97 9.10 -2.53 3.81
N ALA A 98 10.19 -2.88 3.11
CA ALA A 98 10.17 -3.92 2.09
C ALA A 98 10.05 -5.33 2.67
N ALA A 99 10.39 -5.51 3.95
CA ALA A 99 10.31 -6.80 4.62
C ALA A 99 8.99 -6.99 5.40
N LEU A 100 8.09 -6.00 5.39
CA LEU A 100 6.78 -6.12 6.02
C LEU A 100 5.86 -7.01 5.19
N GLN A 101 5.21 -7.96 5.86
CA GLN A 101 4.24 -8.86 5.24
C GLN A 101 2.91 -8.78 5.97
N VAL A 102 1.80 -8.75 5.23
CA VAL A 102 0.46 -8.77 5.83
C VAL A 102 0.10 -10.20 6.20
N LEU A 103 -0.03 -10.45 7.49
CA LEU A 103 -0.45 -11.74 8.03
C LEU A 103 -1.98 -11.86 8.07
N GLU A 104 -2.66 -10.77 8.40
CA GLU A 104 -4.11 -10.76 8.59
C GLU A 104 -4.71 -9.40 8.26
N VAL A 105 -5.94 -9.43 7.72
CA VAL A 105 -6.77 -8.25 7.44
C VAL A 105 -8.12 -8.46 8.12
N GLN A 106 -8.49 -7.52 8.99
CA GLN A 106 -9.76 -7.50 9.71
C GLN A 106 -10.42 -6.11 9.60
N PRO A 107 -11.73 -5.97 9.87
CA PRO A 107 -12.34 -4.66 10.11
C PRO A 107 -11.66 -3.94 11.28
N ALA A 108 -11.49 -2.62 11.17
CA ALA A 108 -10.89 -1.84 12.25
C ALA A 108 -11.73 -1.94 13.55
N ARG A 109 -11.07 -2.36 14.63
CA ARG A 109 -11.67 -2.41 15.97
C ARG A 109 -11.70 -1.04 16.62
N TRP A 110 -10.63 -0.26 16.43
CA TRP A 110 -10.58 1.14 16.85
C TRP A 110 -11.39 2.03 15.92
N ARG A 111 -11.74 3.22 16.40
CA ARG A 111 -12.36 4.32 15.68
C ARG A 111 -11.42 5.52 15.68
N THR A 112 -11.66 6.44 14.77
CA THR A 112 -10.90 7.70 14.72
C THR A 112 -11.29 8.65 15.84
N PRO A 113 -10.38 9.55 16.24
CA PRO A 113 -10.71 10.66 17.13
C PRO A 113 -11.88 11.46 16.55
N GLY A 114 -12.90 11.75 17.36
CA GLY A 114 -14.12 12.43 16.91
C GLY A 114 -15.30 11.52 16.56
N SER A 115 -15.11 10.19 16.60
CA SER A 115 -16.23 9.24 16.52
C SER A 115 -17.15 9.32 17.75
N THR A 116 -18.43 8.99 17.58
CA THR A 116 -19.41 8.88 18.68
C THR A 116 -19.15 7.68 19.60
N GLU A 117 -18.40 6.67 19.12
CA GLU A 117 -18.05 5.46 19.88
C GLU A 117 -16.77 5.69 20.72
N ALA A 118 -16.82 6.58 21.70
CA ALA A 118 -15.65 7.01 22.48
C ALA A 118 -14.86 5.85 23.14
N HIS A 119 -15.54 4.76 23.53
CA HIS A 119 -14.90 3.57 24.12
C HIS A 119 -14.04 2.76 23.14
N ARG A 120 -14.08 3.08 21.84
CA ARG A 120 -13.26 2.50 20.77
C ARG A 120 -12.28 3.52 20.22
N ILE A 121 -11.99 4.58 20.96
CA ILE A 121 -10.94 5.54 20.62
C ILE A 121 -9.80 5.29 21.61
N ASP A 122 -8.62 5.02 21.08
CA ASP A 122 -7.42 4.86 21.90
C ASP A 122 -6.81 6.25 22.21
N ARG A 123 -5.65 6.27 22.85
CA ARG A 123 -4.91 7.49 23.14
C ARG A 123 -4.55 8.26 21.86
N ALA A 124 -4.65 9.59 21.91
CA ALA A 124 -4.43 10.46 20.75
C ALA A 124 -3.00 10.40 20.18
N ASP A 125 -2.01 10.07 21.01
CA ASP A 125 -0.60 9.86 20.64
C ASP A 125 -0.39 8.62 19.74
N HIS A 126 -1.35 7.69 19.71
CA HIS A 126 -1.31 6.51 18.84
C HIS A 126 -1.86 6.80 17.44
N TYR A 127 -2.43 7.99 17.18
CA TYR A 127 -2.96 8.35 15.88
C TYR A 127 -1.98 9.26 15.13
N ALA A 128 -1.71 8.92 13.88
CA ALA A 128 -0.83 9.66 13.01
C ALA A 128 -1.48 9.87 11.63
N PRO A 129 -1.02 10.86 10.85
CA PRO A 129 -1.48 11.04 9.47
C PRO A 129 -1.18 9.80 8.61
N LEU A 130 -2.15 9.39 7.79
CA LEU A 130 -2.02 8.24 6.90
C LEU A 130 -1.07 8.52 5.72
N GLY A 131 -0.97 9.79 5.30
CA GLY A 131 -0.17 10.22 4.15
C GLY A 131 1.28 9.71 4.18
N PRO A 132 2.05 9.96 5.25
CA PRO A 132 3.42 9.47 5.40
C PRO A 132 3.56 7.95 5.28
N LEU A 133 2.63 7.18 5.84
CA LEU A 133 2.65 5.71 5.72
C LEU A 133 2.44 5.26 4.27
N LEU A 134 1.40 5.76 3.60
CA LEU A 134 1.12 5.41 2.20
C LEU A 134 2.30 5.78 1.29
N TRP A 135 2.88 6.96 1.52
CA TRP A 135 4.02 7.46 0.77
C TRP A 135 5.26 6.58 0.96
N ALA A 136 5.63 6.30 2.22
CA ALA A 136 6.81 5.52 2.54
C ALA A 136 6.69 4.07 2.04
N VAL A 137 5.52 3.44 2.20
CA VAL A 137 5.30 2.07 1.71
C VAL A 137 5.33 2.01 0.18
N ALA A 138 4.79 3.01 -0.52
CA ALA A 138 4.88 3.05 -1.99
C ALA A 138 6.33 3.21 -2.49
N LEU A 139 7.15 4.01 -1.80
CA LEU A 139 8.52 4.29 -2.21
C LEU A 139 9.53 3.23 -1.75
N ARG A 140 9.36 2.63 -0.56
CA ARG A 140 10.32 1.72 0.07
C ARG A 140 9.78 0.32 0.36
N GLY A 141 8.50 0.06 0.10
CA GLY A 141 7.89 -1.26 0.30
C GLY A 141 8.36 -2.31 -0.72
N ALA A 142 7.89 -3.55 -0.56
CA ALA A 142 8.32 -4.69 -1.37
C ALA A 142 8.04 -4.49 -2.86
N ARG A 143 6.84 -3.98 -3.18
CA ARG A 143 6.38 -3.81 -4.56
C ARG A 143 7.23 -2.82 -5.35
N ASP A 144 7.77 -3.27 -6.47
CA ASP A 144 8.51 -2.44 -7.43
C ASP A 144 7.77 -2.22 -8.76
N THR A 145 6.57 -2.79 -8.90
CA THR A 145 5.70 -2.66 -10.07
C THR A 145 4.52 -1.72 -9.82
N LEU A 146 3.84 -1.29 -10.89
CA LEU A 146 2.60 -0.53 -10.77
C LEU A 146 1.51 -1.33 -10.06
N LEU A 147 0.71 -0.62 -9.26
CA LEU A 147 -0.57 -1.13 -8.80
C LEU A 147 -1.45 -1.50 -10.00
N PRO A 148 -2.27 -2.57 -9.94
CA PRO A 148 -3.03 -3.05 -11.10
C PRO A 148 -3.97 -2.03 -11.72
N GLU A 149 -4.37 -1.01 -10.97
CA GLU A 149 -5.25 0.08 -11.43
C GLU A 149 -4.52 1.07 -12.32
N LEU A 150 -3.21 1.20 -12.11
CA LEU A 150 -2.34 2.06 -12.90
C LEU A 150 -1.72 1.32 -14.09
N ALA A 151 -1.78 -0.01 -14.10
CA ALA A 151 -1.23 -0.83 -15.16
C ALA A 151 -1.94 -0.62 -16.50
N GLY A 152 -1.25 -1.04 -17.56
CA GLY A 152 -1.66 -0.88 -18.96
C GLY A 152 -1.24 0.45 -19.58
N GLN A 153 -1.69 0.70 -20.80
CA GLN A 153 -1.42 1.94 -21.52
C GLN A 153 -2.18 3.10 -20.86
N ALA A 154 -1.41 4.05 -20.33
CA ALA A 154 -1.93 5.24 -19.70
C ALA A 154 -0.88 6.37 -19.74
N ALA A 155 -1.38 7.59 -19.70
CA ALA A 155 -0.60 8.78 -19.43
C ALA A 155 -0.99 9.35 -18.08
N TYR A 156 -0.03 9.98 -17.43
CA TYR A 156 -0.09 10.38 -16.04
C TYR A 156 0.22 11.87 -15.91
N ARG A 157 -0.51 12.52 -15.02
CA ARG A 157 -0.30 13.92 -14.64
C ARG A 157 -0.53 14.09 -13.15
N VAL A 158 0.17 15.02 -12.50
CA VAL A 158 -0.10 15.38 -11.11
C VAL A 158 -1.22 16.41 -11.04
N SER A 159 -2.20 16.16 -10.15
CA SER A 159 -3.28 17.10 -9.85
C SER A 159 -2.72 18.41 -9.26
N PRO A 160 -3.20 19.59 -9.70
CA PRO A 160 -2.74 20.88 -9.19
C PRO A 160 -2.91 21.05 -7.68
N GLY A 161 -3.94 20.42 -7.10
CA GLY A 161 -4.26 20.50 -5.67
C GLY A 161 -3.48 19.54 -4.77
N LEU A 162 -2.53 18.76 -5.32
CA LEU A 162 -1.76 17.81 -4.51
C LEU A 162 -0.87 18.53 -3.50
N SER A 163 -1.19 18.38 -2.22
CA SER A 163 -0.30 18.77 -1.12
C SER A 163 0.65 17.62 -0.76
N LEU A 164 1.94 17.93 -0.68
CA LEU A 164 2.99 17.00 -0.24
C LEU A 164 3.55 17.40 1.14
N GLY A 165 2.85 18.29 1.85
CA GLY A 165 3.25 18.71 3.19
C GLY A 165 3.38 17.53 4.14
N GLY A 166 4.48 17.48 4.89
CA GLY A 166 4.78 16.38 5.82
C GLY A 166 5.30 15.09 5.17
N LEU A 167 5.49 15.06 3.85
CA LEU A 167 6.06 13.92 3.14
C LEU A 167 7.55 14.15 2.83
N THR A 168 8.36 13.11 3.00
CA THR A 168 9.76 13.14 2.57
C THR A 168 9.84 12.78 1.09
N VAL A 169 10.15 13.78 0.25
CA VAL A 169 10.24 13.62 -1.21
C VAL A 169 11.71 13.67 -1.64
N PRO A 170 12.28 12.58 -2.19
CA PRO A 170 13.64 12.60 -2.74
C PRO A 170 13.80 13.66 -3.84
N GLY A 171 14.97 14.29 -3.94
CA GLY A 171 15.20 15.43 -4.84
C GLY A 171 14.86 15.16 -6.32
N ALA A 172 15.31 14.03 -6.87
CA ALA A 172 14.96 13.62 -8.24
C ALA A 172 13.44 13.47 -8.43
N MET A 173 12.72 12.92 -7.44
CA MET A 173 11.27 12.76 -7.49
C MET A 173 10.54 14.10 -7.40
N ALA A 174 11.07 15.07 -6.65
CA ALA A 174 10.50 16.42 -6.60
C ALA A 174 10.51 17.09 -8.00
N ALA A 175 11.61 16.94 -8.74
CA ALA A 175 11.70 17.43 -10.12
C ALA A 175 10.68 16.72 -11.04
N CYS A 176 10.53 15.40 -10.91
CA CYS A 176 9.53 14.63 -11.65
C CYS A 176 8.11 15.13 -11.37
N ILE A 177 7.76 15.35 -10.11
CA ILE A 177 6.45 15.85 -9.69
C ILE A 177 6.19 17.23 -10.28
N THR A 178 7.16 18.15 -10.22
CA THR A 178 7.03 19.49 -10.81
C THR A 178 6.80 19.42 -12.32
N ARG A 179 7.49 18.51 -13.03
CA ARG A 179 7.27 18.29 -14.46
C ARG A 179 5.87 17.71 -14.72
N LEU A 180 5.45 16.70 -13.98
CA LEU A 180 4.12 16.07 -14.09
C LEU A 180 2.97 17.00 -13.71
N ARG A 181 3.20 18.08 -12.96
CA ARG A 181 2.17 19.12 -12.74
C ARG A 181 1.84 19.88 -14.03
N ARG A 182 2.83 20.01 -14.93
CA ARG A 182 2.75 20.78 -16.17
C ARG A 182 2.44 19.93 -17.39
N HIS A 183 2.98 18.71 -17.43
CA HIS A 183 2.92 17.83 -18.59
C HIS A 183 2.27 16.48 -18.26
N THR A 184 1.53 15.96 -19.23
CA THR A 184 0.96 14.60 -19.19
C THR A 184 1.92 13.66 -19.92
N CYS A 185 2.48 12.69 -19.20
CA CYS A 185 3.56 11.82 -19.70
C CYS A 185 3.21 10.34 -19.49
N ASN A 186 3.68 9.45 -20.35
CA ASN A 186 3.55 8.00 -20.11
C ASN A 186 4.69 7.46 -19.23
N LEU A 187 4.56 6.22 -18.74
CA LEU A 187 5.55 5.60 -17.86
C LEU A 187 6.95 5.55 -18.49
N ARG A 188 7.03 5.24 -19.79
CA ARG A 188 8.31 5.15 -20.52
C ARG A 188 9.04 6.49 -20.52
N GLU A 189 8.33 7.57 -20.80
CA GLU A 189 8.89 8.93 -20.75
C GLU A 189 9.36 9.26 -19.33
N ILE A 190 8.54 9.01 -18.31
CA ILE A 190 8.89 9.30 -16.91
C ILE A 190 10.14 8.50 -16.48
N ALA A 191 10.23 7.22 -16.87
CA ALA A 191 11.35 6.35 -16.56
C ALA A 191 12.67 6.81 -17.25
N SER A 192 12.58 7.52 -18.38
CA SER A 192 13.74 8.03 -19.11
C SER A 192 14.36 9.29 -18.50
N TRP A 193 13.69 9.91 -17.52
CA TRP A 193 14.20 11.14 -16.90
C TRP A 193 15.44 10.89 -16.03
N PRO A 194 16.33 11.88 -15.90
CA PRO A 194 17.54 11.76 -15.10
C PRO A 194 17.24 11.29 -13.67
N ASP A 195 18.01 10.30 -13.20
CA ASP A 195 17.93 9.76 -11.84
C ASP A 195 16.58 9.14 -11.43
N VAL A 196 15.71 8.81 -12.39
CA VAL A 196 14.43 8.13 -12.11
C VAL A 196 14.54 6.63 -12.37
N GLY A 197 14.68 6.23 -13.63
CA GLY A 197 14.60 4.83 -14.03
C GLY A 197 13.20 4.23 -13.84
N PRO A 198 12.99 2.99 -14.32
CA PRO A 198 11.66 2.37 -14.38
C PRO A 198 11.05 2.12 -12.99
N GLN A 199 11.83 1.54 -12.07
CA GLN A 199 11.32 1.19 -10.74
C GLN A 199 10.93 2.42 -9.93
N ARG A 200 11.74 3.49 -9.91
CA ARG A 200 11.38 4.72 -9.17
C ARG A 200 10.19 5.42 -9.81
N ALA A 201 10.05 5.35 -11.14
CA ALA A 201 8.87 5.89 -11.83
C ALA A 201 7.59 5.17 -11.40
N MET A 202 7.58 3.83 -11.38
CA MET A 202 6.42 3.05 -10.94
C MET A 202 6.08 3.31 -9.47
N ARG A 203 7.08 3.32 -8.59
CA ARG A 203 6.91 3.66 -7.17
C ARG A 203 6.36 5.07 -6.96
N LEU A 204 6.84 6.04 -7.73
CA LEU A 204 6.33 7.41 -7.70
C LEU A 204 4.86 7.48 -8.09
N LEU A 205 4.46 6.81 -9.18
CA LEU A 205 3.08 6.80 -9.64
C LEU A 205 2.16 6.12 -8.62
N ASN A 206 2.57 5.00 -8.02
CA ASN A 206 1.84 4.37 -6.93
C ASN A 206 1.66 5.33 -5.74
N ALA A 207 2.73 6.03 -5.33
CA ALA A 207 2.69 6.98 -4.23
C ALA A 207 1.72 8.14 -4.52
N LEU A 208 1.79 8.73 -5.72
CA LEU A 208 0.92 9.82 -6.15
C LEU A 208 -0.55 9.39 -6.25
N TYR A 209 -0.81 8.16 -6.71
CA TYR A 209 -2.15 7.59 -6.77
C TYR A 209 -2.77 7.47 -5.37
N LEU A 210 -2.02 6.96 -4.40
CA LEU A 210 -2.50 6.80 -3.01
C LEU A 210 -2.74 8.13 -2.29
N GLN A 211 -2.04 9.19 -2.69
CA GLN A 211 -2.32 10.56 -2.21
C GLN A 211 -3.50 11.23 -2.94
N SER A 212 -4.22 10.51 -3.82
CA SER A 212 -5.26 11.08 -4.69
C SER A 212 -4.74 12.24 -5.57
N GLY A 213 -3.42 12.24 -5.82
CA GLY A 213 -2.70 13.30 -6.52
C GLY A 213 -2.42 12.99 -7.98
N LEU A 214 -2.85 11.84 -8.48
CA LEU A 214 -2.56 11.37 -9.83
C LEU A 214 -3.81 11.40 -10.70
N ILE A 215 -3.70 12.08 -11.85
CA ILE A 215 -4.66 12.02 -12.94
C ILE A 215 -4.15 10.96 -13.91
N VAL A 216 -5.00 9.97 -14.22
CA VAL A 216 -4.69 8.88 -15.15
C VAL A 216 -5.59 9.04 -16.37
N SER A 217 -4.98 9.05 -17.56
CA SER A 217 -5.71 9.18 -18.83
C SER A 217 -5.35 8.05 -19.78
N ARG A 218 -6.33 7.25 -20.19
CA ARG A 218 -6.13 6.10 -21.09
C ARG A 218 -6.33 6.43 -22.56
N SER A 219 -7.12 7.45 -22.88
CA SER A 219 -7.40 7.93 -24.25
C SER A 219 -6.51 9.09 -24.70
N HIS A 220 -5.58 9.54 -23.85
CA HIS A 220 -4.70 10.66 -24.17
C HIS A 220 -3.68 10.23 -25.25
N PRO A 221 -3.29 11.09 -26.21
CA PRO A 221 -2.31 10.74 -27.24
C PRO A 221 -0.99 10.23 -26.66
N ALA A 222 -0.53 10.80 -25.54
CA ALA A 222 0.65 10.32 -24.82
C ALA A 222 0.53 8.88 -24.29
N ALA A 223 -0.69 8.37 -24.05
CA ALA A 223 -0.95 7.00 -23.59
C ALA A 223 -0.83 5.97 -24.73
N THR A 224 -1.15 6.37 -25.96
CA THR A 224 -1.14 5.54 -27.17
C THR A 224 0.11 5.70 -28.02
N ASN A 225 0.86 6.78 -27.83
CA ASN A 225 2.08 7.04 -28.59
C ASN A 225 3.22 6.13 -28.13
N ASP A 226 3.28 4.94 -28.72
CA ASP A 226 4.52 4.17 -28.86
C ASP A 226 5.36 4.65 -30.05
N ASN A 227 4.82 5.48 -30.96
CA ASN A 227 5.52 5.98 -32.15
C ASN A 227 5.37 7.51 -32.37
N TRP A 228 6.43 8.28 -32.11
CA TRP A 228 6.85 9.35 -33.05
C TRP A 228 8.23 8.94 -33.57
N SER A 229 8.24 8.09 -34.59
CA SER A 229 9.37 7.96 -35.51
C SER A 229 9.01 8.76 -36.76
N GLY A 230 9.44 10.02 -36.78
CA GLY A 230 9.23 10.93 -37.89
C GLY A 230 10.47 11.79 -38.06
N TYR A 231 11.52 11.16 -38.59
CA TYR A 231 12.50 11.78 -39.49
C TYR A 231 12.40 11.03 -40.81
#